data_AF-A0A7L2DPY4-F1
#
_entry.id   AF-A0A7L2DPY4-F1
#
_cell.length_a   1.000
_cell.length_b   1.000
_cell.length_c   1.000
_cell.angle_alpha   90.00
_cell.angle_beta   90.00
_cell.angle_gamma   90.00
#
_symmetry.space_group_name_H-M   'P 1'
#
loop_
_entity.id
_entity.type
_entity.pdbx_description
1 polymer ?
#
loop_
_entity_poly.entity_id
_entity_poly.type
_entity_poly.pdbx_seq_one_letter_code
_entity_poly.pdbx_strand_id
1 'polypeptide(L)' 'PALLRLPSLAPPLCRAFSDLPPLTLADIKDRVLYVLKLYDKIDPEKLTAESHFMKDLGLDSLDQVEIIMAMEDEFG' A
#
# COMPACT_ATOMS: atom_id res chain seq x y z
N PRO A 1 36.69 -8.78 -45.83
CA PRO A 1 36.47 -9.27 -44.46
C PRO A 1 36.03 -8.13 -43.53
N ALA A 2 34.72 -8.03 -43.27
CA ALA A 2 34.16 -7.27 -42.14
C ALA A 2 32.70 -7.71 -41.98
N LEU A 3 32.44 -8.69 -41.11
CA LEU A 3 31.09 -9.08 -40.71
C LEU A 3 30.64 -8.17 -39.57
N LEU A 4 29.61 -7.37 -39.83
CA LEU A 4 28.91 -6.54 -38.83
C LEU A 4 28.34 -7.43 -37.72
N ARG A 5 28.82 -7.24 -36.49
CA ARG A 5 28.34 -7.93 -35.29
C ARG A 5 27.07 -7.24 -34.80
N LEU A 6 25.91 -7.82 -35.08
CA LEU A 6 24.63 -7.41 -34.48
C LEU A 6 24.66 -7.71 -32.97
N PRO A 7 24.18 -6.80 -32.10
CA PRO A 7 24.03 -7.11 -30.69
C PRO A 7 22.90 -8.12 -30.55
N SER A 8 23.23 -9.33 -30.11
CA SER A 8 22.23 -10.32 -29.73
C SER A 8 21.52 -9.80 -28.48
N LEU A 9 20.34 -9.22 -28.63
CA LEU A 9 19.42 -9.00 -27.52
C LEU A 9 18.84 -10.37 -27.15
N ALA A 10 19.65 -11.19 -26.47
CA ALA A 10 19.15 -12.42 -25.87
C ALA A 10 18.08 -12.01 -24.84
N PRO A 11 16.86 -12.56 -24.91
CA PRO A 11 15.87 -12.31 -23.88
C PRO A 11 16.39 -12.86 -22.55
N PRO A 12 16.05 -12.23 -21.40
CA PRO A 12 16.51 -12.71 -20.11
C PRO A 12 16.09 -14.17 -19.92
N LEU A 13 17.05 -15.02 -19.56
CA LEU A 13 16.88 -16.48 -19.36
C LEU A 13 15.89 -16.82 -18.25
N CYS A 14 15.62 -15.89 -17.34
CA CYS A 14 14.69 -16.05 -16.23
C CYS A 14 13.73 -14.86 -16.19
N ARG A 15 12.43 -15.13 -16.22
CA ARG A 15 11.41 -14.17 -15.80
C ARG A 15 11.37 -14.24 -14.27
N ALA A 16 11.79 -13.18 -13.59
CA ALA A 16 11.57 -13.05 -12.16
C ALA A 16 10.07 -12.77 -11.95
N PHE A 17 9.32 -13.80 -11.56
CA PHE A 17 7.88 -13.70 -11.31
C PHE A 17 7.54 -13.31 -9.86
N SER A 18 8.55 -13.12 -9.01
CA SER A 18 8.38 -12.96 -7.56
C SER A 18 8.91 -11.64 -7.02
N ASP A 19 9.55 -10.81 -7.85
CA ASP A 19 10.11 -9.53 -7.41
C ASP A 19 9.01 -8.47 -7.44
N LEU A 20 8.10 -8.51 -6.46
CA LEU A 20 7.31 -7.34 -6.15
C LEU A 20 8.27 -6.23 -5.72
N PRO A 21 8.12 -4.99 -6.23
CA PRO A 21 8.95 -3.88 -5.79
C PRO A 21 8.83 -3.73 -4.27
N PRO A 22 9.92 -3.35 -3.57
CA PRO A 22 9.88 -3.12 -2.14
C PRO A 22 8.78 -2.12 -1.79
N LEU A 23 7.96 -2.43 -0.77
CA LEU A 23 6.94 -1.50 -0.29
C LEU A 23 7.62 -0.21 0.16
N THR A 24 7.31 0.89 -0.52
CA THR A 24 7.80 2.20 -0.11
C THR A 24 6.91 2.77 0.99
N LEU A 25 7.42 3.75 1.74
CA LEU A 25 6.61 4.44 2.76
C LEU A 25 5.39 5.15 2.16
N ALA A 26 5.47 5.57 0.90
CA ALA A 26 4.34 6.14 0.18
C ALA A 26 3.26 5.09 -0.06
N ASP A 27 3.64 3.90 -0.54
CA ASP A 27 2.70 2.80 -0.78
C ASP A 27 2.02 2.35 0.52
N ILE A 28 2.77 2.28 1.62
CA ILE A 28 2.23 1.94 2.94
C ILE A 28 1.22 2.99 3.39
N LYS A 29 1.55 4.28 3.25
CA LYS A 29 0.66 5.39 3.60
C LYS A 29 -0.65 5.32 2.81
N ASP A 30 -0.56 5.07 1.50
CA ASP A 30 -1.72 4.98 0.63
C ASP A 30 -2.60 3.78 0.99
N ARG A 31 -2.01 2.63 1.31
CA ARG A 31 -2.74 1.44 1.79
C ARG A 31 -3.41 1.68 3.13
N VAL A 32 -2.74 2.30 4.09
CA VAL A 32 -3.33 2.66 5.41
C VAL A 32 -4.53 3.60 5.21
N LEU A 33 -4.38 4.65 4.39
CA LEU A 33 -5.48 5.57 4.09
C LEU A 33 -6.62 4.86 3.36
N TYR A 34 -6.32 3.88 2.52
CA TYR A 34 -7.33 3.09 1.83
C TYR A 34 -8.17 2.25 2.80
N VAL A 35 -7.53 1.50 3.72
CA VAL A 35 -8.24 0.72 4.75
C VAL A 35 -9.14 1.61 5.60
N LEU A 36 -8.64 2.78 6.03
CA LEU A 36 -9.43 3.73 6.83
C LEU A 36 -10.63 4.30 6.07
N LYS A 37 -10.53 4.49 4.75
CA LYS A 37 -11.66 4.97 3.92
C LYS A 37 -12.75 3.92 3.72
N LEU A 38 -12.44 2.65 3.90
CA LEU A 38 -13.42 1.56 3.79
C LEU A 38 -14.21 1.36 5.09
N TYR A 39 -13.82 2.02 6.17
CA TYR A 39 -14.53 1.94 7.44
C TYR A 39 -15.76 2.85 7.42
N ASP A 40 -16.96 2.27 7.53
CA ASP A 40 -18.24 2.96 7.33
C ASP A 40 -18.46 4.19 8.22
N LYS A 41 -17.78 4.26 9.37
CA LYS A 41 -17.87 5.39 10.30
C LYS A 41 -16.93 6.55 9.97
N ILE A 42 -16.02 6.39 9.01
CA ILE A 42 -15.05 7.42 8.62
C ILE A 42 -15.52 8.12 7.35
N ASP A 43 -15.67 9.45 7.44
CA ASP A 43 -15.88 10.29 6.26
C ASP A 43 -14.55 10.45 5.49
N PRO A 44 -14.45 10.00 4.22
CA PRO A 44 -13.20 10.04 3.47
C PRO A 44 -12.70 11.48 3.19
N GLU A 45 -13.60 12.47 3.23
CA GLU A 45 -13.26 13.88 3.06
C GLU A 45 -12.64 14.51 4.31
N LYS A 46 -12.92 13.97 5.50
CA LYS A 46 -12.35 14.44 6.78
C LYS A 46 -11.06 13.71 7.15
N LEU A 47 -10.84 12.54 6.58
CA LEU A 47 -9.67 11.72 6.85
C LEU A 47 -8.40 12.38 6.31
N THR A 48 -7.45 12.63 7.21
CA THR A 48 -6.10 13.08 6.85
C THR A 48 -5.07 12.23 7.58
N ALA A 49 -3.83 12.22 7.10
CA ALA A 49 -2.76 11.44 7.74
C ALA A 49 -2.46 11.89 9.19
N GLU A 50 -2.85 13.11 9.55
CA GLU A 50 -2.62 13.72 10.86
C GLU A 50 -3.89 13.70 11.74
N SER A 51 -5.00 13.14 11.27
CA SER A 51 -6.28 13.19 12.00
C SER A 51 -6.28 12.31 13.24
N HIS A 52 -6.85 12.83 14.33
CA HIS A 52 -7.03 12.10 15.57
C HIS A 52 -8.36 11.33 15.56
N PHE A 53 -8.30 10.00 15.73
CA PHE A 53 -9.47 9.12 15.65
C PHE A 53 -10.63 9.51 16.58
N MET A 54 -10.38 9.81 17.85
CA MET A 54 -11.45 10.25 18.76
C MET A 54 -11.92 11.70 18.55
N LYS A 55 -10.99 12.66 18.42
CA LYS A 55 -11.31 14.10 18.43
C LYS A 55 -11.82 14.61 17.08
N ASP A 56 -11.27 14.11 15.99
CA ASP A 56 -11.55 14.62 14.64
C ASP A 56 -12.55 13.72 13.90
N LEU A 57 -12.42 12.39 14.07
CA LEU A 57 -13.30 11.42 13.41
C LEU A 57 -14.44 10.92 14.32
N GLY A 58 -14.40 11.22 15.62
CA GLY A 58 -15.46 10.84 16.55
C GLY A 58 -15.57 9.35 16.81
N LEU A 59 -14.50 8.58 16.56
CA LEU A 59 -14.47 7.14 16.79
C LEU A 59 -14.32 6.82 18.28
N ASP A 60 -14.91 5.71 18.70
CA ASP A 60 -14.78 5.22 20.07
C ASP A 60 -13.58 4.26 20.22
N SER A 61 -13.38 3.74 21.44
CA SER A 61 -12.28 2.80 21.71
C SER A 61 -12.48 1.42 21.09
N LEU A 62 -13.72 1.01 20.79
CA LEU A 62 -14.00 -0.28 20.16
C LEU A 62 -13.71 -0.20 18.66
N ASP A 63 -14.11 0.90 18.02
CA ASP A 63 -13.83 1.21 16.62
C ASP A 63 -12.32 1.20 16.35
N GLN A 64 -11.53 1.74 17.30
CA GLN A 64 -10.08 1.71 17.20
C GLN A 64 -9.49 0.29 17.21
N VAL A 65 -10.07 -0.62 18.02
CA VAL A 65 -9.64 -2.03 18.03
C VAL A 65 -10.00 -2.72 16.71
N GLU A 66 -11.19 -2.48 16.18
CA GLU A 66 -11.61 -3.01 14.87
C GLU A 66 -10.68 -2.55 13.74
N ILE A 67 -10.34 -1.26 13.71
CA ILE A 67 -9.40 -0.71 12.72
C ILE A 67 -8.03 -1.37 12.86
N ILE A 68 -7.54 -1.59 14.07
CA ILE A 68 -6.25 -2.27 14.29
C ILE A 68 -6.30 -3.71 13.75
N MET A 69 -7.36 -4.46 14.01
CA MET A 69 -7.51 -5.82 13.45
C MET A 69 -7.50 -5.79 11.91
N ALA A 70 -8.20 -4.85 11.28
CA ALA A 70 -8.18 -4.72 9.82
C ALA A 70 -6.80 -4.34 9.26
N MET A 71 -6.02 -3.55 10.00
CA MET A 71 -4.63 -3.23 9.64
C MET A 71 -3.70 -4.43 9.80
N GLU A 72 -3.89 -5.23 10.86
CA GLU A 72 -3.16 -6.48 11.06
C GLU A 72 -3.46 -7.48 9.94
N ASP A 73 -4.71 -7.60 9.48
CA ASP A 73 -5.07 -8.47 8.34
C ASP A 73 -4.48 -7.99 7.00
N GLU A 74 -4.34 -6.67 6.79
CA GLU A 74 -3.81 -6.09 5.55
C GLU A 74 -2.26 -6.20 5.43
N PHE A 75 -1.55 -6.20 6.55
CA PHE A 75 -0.08 -6.14 6.59
C PHE A 75 0.62 -7.30 7.34
N GLY A 76 -0.13 -8.16 8.03
CA GLY A 76 0.37 -9.29 8.82
C GLY A 76 0.71 -10.54 8.03
#